data_AF-A0A523K3S7-F1
#
_entry.id   AF-A0A523K3S7-F1
#
_cell.length_a   1.000
_cell.length_b   1.000
_cell.length_c   1.000
_cell.angle_alpha   90.00
_cell.angle_beta   90.00
_cell.angle_gamma   90.00
#
_symmetry.space_group_name_H-M   'P 1'
#
loop_
_entity.id
_entity.type
_entity.pdbx_description
1 polymer ?
#
loop_
_entity_poly.entity_id
_entity_poly.type
_entity_poly.pdbx_seq_one_letter_code
_entity_poly.pdbx_strand_id
1 'polypeptide(L)'
;QALKHRMADLYTDREVARSNCYWAAWALENDEAELGVAAATAKVAATNAFEHCVVEMIQMHGGVGYTWEYDCQLFYRRSKLLALTLGTAGEWREKLTALLIEQAA
;
A
#
# COMPACT_ATOMS: atom_id res chain seq x y z
N GLN A 1 -15.69 0.74 -20.37
CA GLN A 1 -15.61 1.96 -19.55
C GLN A 1 -15.32 1.59 -18.10
N ALA A 2 -16.07 0.67 -17.46
CA ALA A 2 -15.81 0.19 -16.10
C ALA A 2 -14.35 -0.23 -15.80
N LEU A 3 -13.72 -1.05 -16.66
CA LEU A 3 -12.31 -1.47 -16.47
C LEU A 3 -11.33 -0.29 -16.49
N LYS A 4 -11.58 0.72 -17.35
CA LYS A 4 -10.70 1.89 -17.45
C LYS A 4 -10.76 2.76 -16.20
N HIS A 5 -11.96 2.93 -15.61
CA HIS A 5 -12.10 3.66 -14.35
C HIS A 5 -11.38 2.95 -13.22
N ARG A 6 -11.61 1.63 -13.06
CA ARG A 6 -10.88 0.82 -12.08
C ARG A 6 -9.37 0.93 -12.23
N MET A 7 -8.85 0.85 -13.46
CA MET A 7 -7.41 1.03 -13.70
C MET A 7 -6.91 2.43 -13.35
N ALA A 8 -7.70 3.48 -13.56
CA ALA A 8 -7.34 4.85 -13.16
C ALA A 8 -7.30 5.00 -11.64
N ASP A 9 -8.24 4.37 -10.92
CA ASP A 9 -8.27 4.36 -9.46
C ASP A 9 -7.02 3.62 -8.90
N LEU A 10 -6.72 2.43 -9.44
CA LEU A 10 -5.52 1.65 -9.06
C LEU A 10 -4.22 2.42 -9.32
N TYR A 11 -4.14 3.11 -10.45
CA TYR A 11 -3.00 3.95 -10.77
C TYR A 11 -2.85 5.07 -9.74
N THR A 12 -3.94 5.73 -9.39
CA THR A 12 -3.96 6.80 -8.38
C THR A 12 -3.49 6.28 -7.02
N ASP A 13 -4.03 5.15 -6.55
CA ASP A 13 -3.62 4.52 -5.29
C ASP A 13 -2.11 4.21 -5.28
N ARG A 14 -1.59 3.66 -6.39
CA ARG A 14 -0.17 3.35 -6.56
C ARG A 14 0.70 4.60 -6.54
N GLU A 15 0.28 5.70 -7.17
CA GLU A 15 1.04 6.95 -7.18
C GLU A 15 1.04 7.61 -5.80
N VAL A 16 -0.08 7.64 -5.09
CA VAL A 16 -0.16 8.14 -3.70
C VAL A 16 0.77 7.33 -2.79
N ALA A 17 0.72 6.00 -2.87
CA ALA A 17 1.61 5.13 -2.10
C ALA A 17 3.08 5.40 -2.40
N ARG A 18 3.45 5.59 -3.69
CA ARG A 18 4.83 5.90 -4.06
C ARG A 18 5.29 7.25 -3.51
N SER A 19 4.45 8.28 -3.62
CA SER A 19 4.75 9.60 -3.09
C SER A 19 4.98 9.56 -1.58
N ASN A 20 4.18 8.80 -0.84
CA ASN A 20 4.36 8.62 0.60
C ASN A 20 5.68 7.90 0.92
N CYS A 21 6.07 6.90 0.13
CA CYS A 21 7.38 6.25 0.29
C CYS A 21 8.55 7.22 0.04
N TYR A 22 8.43 8.10 -0.96
CA TYR A 22 9.45 9.13 -1.19
C TYR A 22 9.51 10.15 -0.06
N TRP A 23 8.36 10.56 0.49
CA TRP A 23 8.33 11.43 1.66
C TRP A 23 9.00 10.77 2.86
N ALA A 24 8.72 9.49 3.14
CA ALA A 24 9.39 8.76 4.22
C ALA A 24 10.90 8.65 4.01
N ALA A 25 11.35 8.40 2.77
CA ALA A 25 12.76 8.36 2.44
C ALA A 25 13.44 9.73 2.59
N TRP A 26 12.74 10.81 2.21
CA TRP A 26 13.23 12.17 2.41
C TRP A 26 13.32 12.54 3.90
N ALA A 27 12.28 12.24 4.69
CA ALA A 27 12.24 12.50 6.13
C ALA A 27 13.35 11.75 6.87
N LEU A 28 13.72 10.55 6.43
CA LEU A 28 14.83 9.78 7.00
C LEU A 28 16.16 10.56 6.99
N GLU A 29 16.38 11.40 5.99
CA GLU A 29 17.62 12.20 5.85
C GLU A 29 17.47 13.65 6.32
N ASN A 30 16.25 14.21 6.29
CA ASN A 30 16.03 15.65 6.40
C ASN A 30 15.17 16.08 7.59
N ASP A 31 14.35 15.18 8.14
CA ASP A 31 13.42 15.51 9.23
C ASP A 31 13.09 14.27 10.09
N GLU A 32 13.89 14.08 11.14
CA GLU A 32 13.72 12.98 12.10
C GLU A 32 12.38 13.08 12.87
N ALA A 33 11.86 14.30 13.07
CA ALA A 33 10.59 14.49 13.79
C ALA A 33 9.39 14.03 12.95
N GLU A 34 9.42 14.26 11.63
CA GLU A 34 8.37 13.78 10.71
C GLU A 34 8.49 12.30 10.34
N LEU A 35 9.68 11.70 10.48
CA LEU A 35 9.96 10.33 10.02
C LEU A 35 8.94 9.30 10.52
N GLY A 36 8.51 9.41 11.78
CA GLY A 36 7.53 8.49 12.36
C GLY A 36 6.22 8.46 11.59
N VAL A 37 5.66 9.64 11.31
CA VAL A 37 4.38 9.79 10.58
C VAL A 37 4.57 9.42 9.11
N ALA A 38 5.66 9.87 8.49
CA ALA A 38 5.95 9.59 7.10
C ALA A 38 6.10 8.09 6.84
N ALA A 39 6.89 7.39 7.66
CA ALA A 39 7.10 5.95 7.55
C ALA A 39 5.81 5.15 7.80
N ALA A 40 5.01 5.51 8.80
CA ALA A 40 3.74 4.85 9.07
C ALA A 40 2.74 5.06 7.92
N THR A 41 2.65 6.28 7.39
CA THR A 41 1.82 6.62 6.23
C THR A 41 2.24 5.84 4.99
N ALA A 42 3.55 5.78 4.70
CA ALA A 42 4.10 5.01 3.58
C ALA A 42 3.75 3.52 3.71
N LYS A 43 3.93 2.94 4.90
CA LYS A 43 3.61 1.53 5.15
C LYS A 43 2.14 1.23 4.89
N VAL A 44 1.23 2.01 5.48
CA VAL A 44 -0.23 1.81 5.33
C VAL A 44 -0.65 1.98 3.86
N ALA A 45 -0.21 3.07 3.21
CA ALA A 45 -0.59 3.35 1.84
C ALA A 45 -0.06 2.28 0.86
N ALA A 46 1.20 1.88 1.00
CA ALA A 46 1.82 0.90 0.10
C ALA A 46 1.20 -0.50 0.22
N THR A 47 0.92 -0.97 1.44
CA THR A 47 0.30 -2.29 1.62
C THR A 47 -1.14 -2.31 1.11
N ASN A 48 -1.91 -1.26 1.38
CA ASN A 48 -3.30 -1.15 0.91
C ASN A 48 -3.36 -1.07 -0.63
N ALA A 49 -2.54 -0.22 -1.24
CA ALA A 49 -2.49 -0.08 -2.68
C ALA A 49 -2.07 -1.39 -3.38
N PHE A 50 -1.06 -2.08 -2.84
CA PHE A 50 -0.62 -3.35 -3.43
C PHE A 50 -1.67 -4.46 -3.31
N GLU A 51 -2.35 -4.57 -2.16
CA GLU A 51 -3.46 -5.49 -1.99
C GLU A 51 -4.62 -5.21 -2.97
N HIS A 52 -5.01 -3.95 -3.09
CA HIS A 52 -6.05 -3.53 -4.03
C HIS A 52 -5.67 -3.87 -5.48
N CYS A 53 -4.46 -3.52 -5.91
CA CYS A 53 -3.95 -3.80 -7.25
C CYS A 53 -3.98 -5.29 -7.60
N VAL A 54 -3.61 -6.16 -6.66
CA VAL A 54 -3.55 -7.60 -6.89
C VAL A 54 -4.93 -8.22 -6.97
N VAL A 55 -5.85 -7.85 -6.07
CA VAL A 55 -7.24 -8.34 -6.11
C VAL A 55 -7.88 -7.96 -7.45
N GLU A 56 -7.66 -6.73 -7.87
CA GLU A 56 -8.15 -6.21 -9.13
C GLU A 56 -7.48 -6.88 -10.34
N MET A 57 -6.18 -7.14 -10.30
CA MET A 57 -5.44 -7.89 -11.32
C MET A 57 -6.08 -9.27 -11.54
N ILE A 58 -6.39 -10.02 -10.48
CA ILE A 58 -7.07 -11.31 -10.58
C ILE A 58 -8.45 -11.13 -11.24
N GLN A 59 -9.23 -10.15 -10.76
CA GLN A 59 -10.57 -9.91 -11.27
C GLN A 59 -10.59 -9.49 -12.75
N MET A 60 -9.61 -8.71 -13.21
CA MET A 60 -9.49 -8.26 -14.60
C MET A 60 -9.10 -9.40 -15.54
N HIS A 61 -8.33 -10.39 -15.07
CA HIS A 61 -8.01 -11.61 -15.83
C HIS A 61 -9.16 -12.62 -15.80
N GLY A 62 -10.09 -12.53 -14.85
CA GLY A 62 -11.20 -13.47 -14.72
C GLY A 62 -10.72 -14.84 -14.23
N GLY A 63 -11.36 -15.92 -14.70
CA GLY A 63 -11.06 -17.28 -14.22
C GLY A 63 -9.59 -17.68 -14.36
N VAL A 64 -8.93 -17.28 -15.45
CA VAL A 64 -7.49 -17.55 -15.69
C VAL A 64 -6.57 -16.81 -14.72
N GLY A 65 -7.04 -15.72 -14.09
CA GLY A 65 -6.30 -15.03 -13.03
C GLY A 65 -6.19 -15.82 -11.72
N TYR A 66 -6.96 -16.91 -11.59
CA TYR A 66 -6.93 -17.81 -10.44
C TYR A 66 -6.33 -19.19 -10.78
N THR A 67 -5.81 -19.37 -12.01
CA THR A 67 -5.12 -20.60 -12.43
C THR A 67 -3.60 -20.41 -12.38
N TRP A 68 -2.86 -21.49 -12.62
CA TRP A 68 -1.40 -21.49 -12.71
C TRP A 68 -0.86 -21.06 -14.09
N GLU A 69 -1.73 -20.68 -15.02
CA GLU A 69 -1.35 -20.30 -16.38
C GLU A 69 -0.83 -18.85 -16.44
N TYR A 70 -1.21 -18.03 -15.45
CA TYR A 70 -0.70 -16.68 -15.25
C TYR A 70 -0.04 -16.58 -13.88
N ASP A 71 0.76 -15.54 -13.67
CA ASP A 71 1.52 -15.35 -12.43
C ASP A 71 0.77 -14.59 -11.33
N CYS A 72 -0.55 -14.45 -11.45
CA CYS A 72 -1.35 -13.62 -10.54
C CYS A 72 -1.19 -14.05 -9.06
N GLN A 73 -1.12 -15.36 -8.81
CA GLN A 73 -0.88 -15.98 -7.51
C GLN A 73 0.47 -15.63 -6.88
N LEU A 74 1.49 -15.27 -7.68
CA LEU A 74 2.78 -14.82 -7.14
C LEU A 74 2.61 -13.47 -6.45
N PHE A 75 1.95 -12.51 -7.11
CA PHE A 75 1.71 -11.19 -6.55
C PHE A 75 0.72 -11.24 -5.38
N TYR A 76 -0.29 -12.11 -5.43
CA TYR A 76 -1.24 -12.27 -4.34
C TYR A 76 -0.59 -12.77 -3.05
N ARG A 77 0.18 -13.85 -3.14
CA ARG A 77 0.92 -14.36 -1.97
C ARG A 77 1.92 -13.33 -1.45
N ARG A 78 2.58 -12.58 -2.34
CA ARG A 78 3.52 -11.52 -1.95
C ARG A 78 2.82 -10.35 -1.25
N SER A 79 1.66 -9.93 -1.73
CA SER A 79 0.87 -8.88 -1.08
C SER A 79 0.51 -9.26 0.36
N LYS A 80 0.02 -10.48 0.57
CA LYS A 80 -0.30 -10.98 1.91
C LYS A 80 0.93 -11.06 2.83
N LEU A 81 2.07 -11.52 2.31
CA LEU A 81 3.31 -11.57 3.06
C LEU A 81 3.77 -10.16 3.47
N LEU A 82 3.83 -9.21 2.53
CA LEU A 82 4.30 -7.84 2.79
C LEU A 82 3.37 -7.06 3.72
N ALA A 83 2.06 -7.35 3.70
CA ALA A 83 1.09 -6.76 4.61
C ALA A 83 1.29 -7.15 6.09
N LEU A 84 1.94 -8.30 6.34
CA LEU A 84 2.26 -8.80 7.69
C LEU A 84 3.71 -8.54 8.09
N THR A 85 4.58 -8.28 7.12
CA THR A 85 6.00 -8.02 7.36
C THR A 85 6.17 -6.69 8.09
N LEU A 86 6.96 -6.67 9.16
CA LEU A 86 7.18 -5.50 10.04
C LEU A 86 5.93 -5.01 10.79
N GLY A 87 4.97 -5.90 11.03
CA GLY A 87 3.72 -5.58 11.72
C GLY A 87 2.52 -5.52 10.77
N THR A 88 1.34 -5.69 11.35
CA THR A 88 0.05 -5.78 10.69
C THR A 88 -0.50 -4.41 10.30
N ALA A 89 -1.42 -4.39 9.35
CA ALA A 89 -2.13 -3.17 8.96
C ALA A 89 -2.94 -2.53 10.11
N GLY A 90 -3.32 -3.30 11.15
CA GLY A 90 -3.97 -2.75 12.34
C GLY A 90 -2.98 -1.92 13.16
N GLU A 91 -1.85 -2.53 13.53
CA GLU A 91 -0.80 -1.89 14.33
C GLU A 91 -0.26 -0.61 13.67
N TRP A 92 -0.05 -0.63 12.35
CA TRP A 92 0.45 0.54 11.64
C TRP A 92 -0.58 1.68 11.51
N ARG A 93 -1.88 1.34 11.40
CA ARG A 93 -2.94 2.36 11.42
C ARG A 93 -3.06 3.00 12.79
N GLU A 94 -3.04 2.21 13.85
CA GLU A 94 -3.08 2.70 15.23
C GLU A 94 -1.87 3.59 15.53
N LYS A 95 -0.67 3.16 15.13
CA LYS A 95 0.56 3.96 15.26
C LYS A 95 0.45 5.28 14.50
N LEU A 96 -0.03 5.26 13.26
CA LEU A 96 -0.22 6.48 12.48
C LEU A 96 -1.21 7.43 13.16
N THR A 97 -2.35 6.92 13.64
CA THR A 97 -3.35 7.72 14.35
C THR A 97 -2.78 8.34 15.62
N ALA A 98 -2.03 7.60 16.43
CA ALA A 98 -1.40 8.12 17.64
C ALA A 98 -0.43 9.26 17.32
N LEU A 99 0.44 9.09 16.33
CA LEU A 99 1.42 10.11 15.93
C LEU A 99 0.75 11.38 15.37
N LEU A 100 -0.34 11.24 14.62
CA LEU A 100 -1.10 12.40 14.11
C LEU A 100 -1.80 13.17 15.23
N ILE A 101 -2.29 12.47 16.26
CA ILE A 101 -2.87 13.12 17.46
C ILE A 101 -1.78 13.88 18.21
N GLU A 102 -0.59 13.30 18.37
CA GLU A 102 0.56 13.96 19.02
C GLU A 102 1.02 15.21 18.26
N GLN A 103 1.05 15.18 16.92
CA GLN A 103 1.38 16.36 16.10
C GLN A 103 0.34 17.48 16.18
N ALA A 104 -0.92 17.14 16.44
CA ALA A 104 -2.02 18.09 16.52
C ALA A 104 -2.20 18.72 17.91
N ALA A 105 -1.54 18.16 18.94
CA ALA A 105 -1.59 18.61 20.33
C ALA A 105 -0.50 19.65 20.63
#